data_AF-A0A8C6NLE7-F1
#
_entry.id   AF-A0A8C6NLE7-F1
#
_cell.length_a   1.000
_cell.length_b   1.000
_cell.length_c   1.000
_cell.angle_alpha   90.00
_cell.angle_beta   90.00
_cell.angle_gamma   90.00
#
_symmetry.space_group_name_H-M   'P 1'
#
loop_
_entity.id
_entity.type
_entity.pdbx_description
1 polymer ?
#
loop_
_entity_poly.entity_id
_entity_poly.type
_entity_poly.pdbx_seq_one_letter_code
_entity_poly.pdbx_strand_id
1 'polypeptide(L)'
;RHFSIFNSVLVFSDSPTQEKDQLLETVTSRLPGLLFDVLALQDPSETPQPENIYNLHWCTCNNCRETDSDIERLCCRMAPDDCISKMAYMDYYILDDGVLRLARAAWNDIFAIEDAQEPGVEQRQYRHAAYRQFVLWQHGHLGQGNRVAIPSCCVWRIRSTFPDPRGHYTGFRVHRLAA
;
A
#
# COMPACT_ATOMS: atom_id res chain seq x y z
N ARG A 1 -65.46 25.20 7.16
CA ARG A 1 -64.71 25.34 5.87
C ARG A 1 -63.25 25.56 6.28
N HIS A 2 -62.43 24.50 6.35
CA HIS A 2 -61.37 24.17 5.36
C HIS A 2 -60.43 25.38 5.13
N PHE A 3 -59.12 25.36 5.43
CA PHE A 3 -58.10 24.39 4.99
C PHE A 3 -56.85 24.37 5.91
N SER A 4 -56.21 23.20 5.95
CA SER A 4 -54.82 22.94 6.41
C SER A 4 -53.81 23.39 5.35
N ILE A 5 -52.61 23.83 5.76
CA ILE A 5 -51.38 23.61 4.98
C ILE A 5 -50.27 23.14 5.92
N PHE A 6 -49.81 21.93 5.61
CA PHE A 6 -48.66 21.18 6.11
C PHE A 6 -47.36 22.01 6.13
N ASN A 7 -46.53 21.77 7.15
CA ASN A 7 -45.08 21.78 6.94
C ASN A 7 -44.49 20.55 7.63
N SER A 8 -44.54 19.42 6.92
CA SER A 8 -43.86 18.18 7.27
C SER A 8 -42.37 18.37 7.03
N VAL A 9 -41.62 18.58 8.11
CA VAL A 9 -40.19 18.28 8.11
C VAL A 9 -40.09 16.76 8.03
N LEU A 10 -39.81 16.25 6.83
CA LEU A 10 -39.38 14.87 6.66
C LEU A 10 -38.01 14.76 7.33
N VAL A 11 -38.00 14.33 8.59
CA VAL A 11 -36.82 13.73 9.20
C VAL A 11 -36.59 12.43 8.44
N PHE A 12 -35.74 12.47 7.42
CA PHE A 12 -35.14 11.26 6.89
C PHE A 12 -34.25 10.71 8.00
N SER A 13 -34.77 9.76 8.78
CA SER A 13 -33.95 8.93 9.64
C SER A 13 -33.08 8.09 8.73
N ASP A 14 -31.79 8.42 8.62
CA ASP A 14 -30.83 7.61 7.89
C ASP A 14 -30.88 6.18 8.43
N SER A 15 -30.91 5.20 7.53
CA SER A 15 -30.98 3.80 7.94
C SER A 15 -29.67 3.40 8.65
N PRO A 16 -29.68 2.47 9.63
CA PRO A 16 -28.46 2.04 10.32
C PRO A 16 -27.35 1.54 9.38
N THR A 17 -27.70 1.11 8.18
CA THR A 17 -26.76 0.69 7.13
C THR A 17 -26.06 1.88 6.50
N GLN A 18 -26.78 2.98 6.27
CA GLN A 18 -26.27 4.20 5.63
C GLN A 18 -25.30 4.96 6.54
N GLU A 19 -25.54 5.00 7.86
CA GLU A 19 -24.59 5.56 8.83
C GLU A 19 -23.29 4.74 8.89
N LYS A 20 -23.39 3.40 8.79
CA LYS A 20 -22.22 2.51 8.76
C LYS A 20 -21.40 2.69 7.49
N ASP A 21 -22.06 2.84 6.34
CA ASP A 21 -21.40 3.07 5.06
C ASP A 21 -20.68 4.42 5.03
N GLN A 22 -21.32 5.48 5.54
CA GLN A 22 -20.69 6.80 5.68
C GLN A 22 -19.50 6.78 6.65
N LEU A 23 -19.61 6.06 7.77
CA LEU A 23 -18.51 5.88 8.72
C LEU A 23 -17.36 5.10 8.08
N LEU A 24 -17.68 4.06 7.32
CA LEU A 24 -16.70 3.25 6.59
C LEU A 24 -15.98 4.09 5.54
N GLU A 25 -16.69 4.90 4.75
CA GLU A 25 -16.11 5.84 3.78
C GLU A 25 -15.23 6.88 4.47
N THR A 26 -15.67 7.40 5.62
CA THR A 26 -14.89 8.36 6.43
C THR A 26 -13.63 7.72 7.00
N VAL A 27 -13.71 6.48 7.47
CA VAL A 27 -12.56 5.76 8.06
C VAL A 27 -11.58 5.33 6.98
N THR A 28 -12.07 4.81 5.86
CA THR A 28 -11.23 4.38 4.73
C THR A 28 -10.62 5.56 3.97
N SER A 29 -11.28 6.72 3.90
CA SER A 29 -10.65 7.94 3.36
C SER A 29 -9.54 8.49 4.26
N ARG A 30 -9.69 8.38 5.59
CA ARG A 30 -8.66 8.82 6.56
C ARG A 30 -7.52 7.81 6.71
N LEU A 31 -7.83 6.53 6.61
CA LEU A 31 -6.90 5.42 6.73
C LEU A 31 -7.12 4.45 5.56
N PRO A 32 -6.63 4.79 4.35
CA PRO A 32 -6.86 3.97 3.15
C PRO A 32 -6.29 2.55 3.24
N GLY A 33 -5.34 2.32 4.16
CA GLY A 33 -4.86 0.98 4.49
C GLY A 33 -5.96 0.03 4.99
N LEU A 34 -7.00 0.55 5.64
CA LEU A 34 -8.12 -0.25 6.14
C LEU A 34 -9.12 -0.64 5.03
N LEU A 35 -9.09 0.05 3.89
CA LEU A 35 -9.92 -0.31 2.74
C LEU A 35 -9.57 -1.72 2.24
N PHE A 36 -8.31 -2.14 2.36
CA PHE A 36 -7.86 -3.44 1.90
C PHE A 36 -8.40 -4.59 2.74
N ASP A 37 -8.45 -4.43 4.05
CA ASP A 37 -9.07 -5.42 4.93
C ASP A 37 -10.55 -5.61 4.59
N VAL A 38 -11.24 -4.52 4.22
CA VAL A 38 -12.64 -4.52 3.81
C VAL A 38 -12.83 -5.16 2.43
N LEU A 39 -11.99 -4.82 1.46
CA LEU A 39 -12.01 -5.41 0.11
C LEU A 39 -11.64 -6.89 0.13
N ALA A 40 -10.76 -7.32 1.05
CA ALA A 40 -10.41 -8.73 1.22
C ALA A 40 -11.55 -9.58 1.82
N LEU A 41 -12.56 -8.95 2.43
CA LEU A 41 -13.78 -9.64 2.90
C LEU A 41 -14.82 -9.84 1.79
N GLN A 42 -14.62 -9.25 0.62
CA GLN A 42 -15.48 -9.49 -0.54
C GLN A 42 -15.07 -10.82 -1.17
N ASP A 43 -16.03 -11.76 -1.28
CA ASP A 43 -15.82 -13.03 -1.98
C ASP A 43 -15.38 -12.73 -3.41
N PRO A 44 -14.19 -13.18 -3.86
CA PRO A 44 -13.75 -12.94 -5.22
C PRO A 44 -14.65 -13.75 -6.15
N SER A 45 -15.56 -13.07 -6.86
CA SER A 45 -16.27 -13.67 -7.99
C SER A 45 -15.23 -14.14 -9.01
N GLU A 46 -15.22 -15.45 -9.31
CA GLU A 46 -14.32 -16.06 -10.29
C GLU A 46 -14.58 -15.49 -11.70
N THR A 47 -13.94 -14.38 -12.04
CA THR A 47 -13.79 -13.96 -13.44
C THR A 47 -12.59 -14.68 -14.06
N PRO A 48 -12.72 -15.21 -15.30
CA PRO A 48 -11.62 -15.88 -15.98
C PRO A 48 -10.46 -14.89 -16.16
N GLN A 49 -9.34 -15.17 -15.51
CA GLN A 49 -8.19 -14.27 -15.49
C GLN A 49 -7.45 -14.31 -16.85
N PRO A 50 -6.98 -13.17 -17.36
CA PRO A 50 -6.10 -13.15 -18.52
C PRO A 50 -4.82 -13.92 -18.22
N GLU A 51 -4.34 -14.63 -19.25
CA GLU A 51 -3.20 -15.55 -19.19
C GLU A 51 -1.98 -14.86 -18.56
N ASN A 52 -1.46 -15.45 -17.49
CA ASN A 52 -0.35 -14.93 -16.71
C ASN A 52 0.91 -14.88 -17.59
N ILE A 53 1.28 -13.68 -18.05
CA ILE A 53 2.40 -13.43 -18.97
C ILE A 53 3.72 -14.06 -18.48
N TYR A 54 3.87 -14.26 -17.17
CA TYR A 54 5.04 -14.84 -16.54
C TYR A 54 4.82 -16.28 -16.01
N ASN A 55 3.65 -16.89 -16.20
CA ASN A 55 3.26 -18.21 -15.69
C ASN A 55 3.58 -18.44 -14.20
N LEU A 56 3.50 -17.38 -13.39
CA LEU A 56 3.75 -17.46 -11.96
C LEU A 56 2.53 -18.06 -11.24
N HIS A 57 2.58 -19.34 -10.89
CA HIS A 57 1.48 -20.06 -10.24
C HIS A 57 0.96 -19.44 -8.93
N TRP A 58 1.78 -18.60 -8.29
CA TRP A 58 1.47 -17.91 -7.02
C TRP A 58 0.94 -16.47 -7.22
N CYS A 59 0.82 -16.00 -8.47
CA CYS A 59 0.35 -14.65 -8.79
C CYS A 59 -1.07 -14.67 -9.37
N THR A 60 -1.91 -13.77 -8.84
CA THR A 60 -3.29 -13.54 -9.31
C THR A 60 -3.52 -12.12 -9.85
N CYS A 61 -2.60 -11.19 -9.60
CA CYS A 61 -2.73 -9.79 -10.02
C CYS A 61 -2.03 -9.47 -11.35
N ASN A 62 -1.34 -10.44 -11.96
CA ASN A 62 -0.56 -10.32 -13.21
C ASN A 62 0.54 -9.25 -13.25
N ASN A 63 0.89 -8.65 -12.11
CA ASN A 63 1.96 -7.64 -12.00
C ASN A 63 3.16 -8.10 -11.17
N CYS A 64 3.14 -9.30 -10.60
CA CYS A 64 4.29 -9.86 -9.91
C CYS A 64 5.36 -10.30 -10.91
N ARG A 65 6.62 -10.34 -10.46
CA ARG A 65 7.73 -10.98 -11.18
C ARG A 65 8.44 -11.96 -10.27
N GLU A 66 9.21 -12.86 -10.88
CA GLU A 66 10.05 -13.82 -10.17
C GLU A 66 11.05 -13.08 -9.26
N THR A 67 11.26 -13.65 -8.08
CA THR A 67 12.20 -13.14 -7.07
C THR A 67 13.11 -14.29 -6.65
N ASP A 68 14.35 -13.99 -6.29
CA ASP A 68 15.34 -15.02 -5.91
C ASP A 68 14.99 -15.74 -4.60
N SER A 69 14.19 -15.12 -3.73
CA SER A 69 13.81 -15.68 -2.44
C SER A 69 12.35 -16.10 -2.39
N ASP A 70 12.11 -17.32 -1.89
CA ASP A 70 10.75 -17.87 -1.68
C ASP A 70 9.90 -17.00 -0.76
N ILE A 71 10.51 -16.36 0.25
CA ILE A 71 9.80 -15.47 1.18
C ILE A 71 9.28 -14.19 0.51
N GLU A 72 9.86 -13.81 -0.64
CA GLU A 72 9.46 -12.65 -1.43
C GLU A 72 8.45 -12.99 -2.53
N ARG A 73 8.11 -14.28 -2.73
CA ARG A 73 7.08 -14.76 -3.66
C ARG A 73 5.66 -14.52 -3.11
N LEU A 74 5.34 -13.26 -2.84
CA LEU A 74 4.04 -12.82 -2.33
C LEU A 74 3.29 -12.02 -3.40
N CYS A 75 2.01 -12.34 -3.61
CA CYS A 75 1.09 -11.57 -4.44
C CYS A 75 0.24 -10.65 -3.56
N CYS A 76 -0.18 -9.49 -4.08
CA CYS A 76 -1.18 -8.64 -3.40
C CYS A 76 -2.59 -9.25 -3.40
N ARG A 77 -2.78 -10.33 -4.17
CA ARG A 77 -4.01 -11.12 -4.32
C ARG A 77 -5.23 -10.42 -4.92
N MET A 78 -5.13 -9.13 -5.22
CA MET A 78 -6.16 -8.37 -5.93
C MET A 78 -6.30 -8.79 -7.40
N ALA A 79 -7.44 -8.45 -8.00
CA ALA A 79 -7.68 -8.57 -9.43
C ALA A 79 -6.62 -7.77 -10.24
N PRO A 80 -6.35 -8.13 -11.51
CA PRO A 80 -5.34 -7.45 -12.32
C PRO A 80 -5.53 -5.94 -12.50
N ASP A 81 -6.78 -5.47 -12.50
CA ASP A 81 -7.14 -4.06 -12.61
C ASP A 81 -7.05 -3.33 -11.26
N ASP A 82 -7.30 -4.03 -10.16
CA ASP A 82 -7.24 -3.52 -8.79
C ASP A 82 -5.92 -3.85 -8.07
N CYS A 83 -4.87 -4.13 -8.83
CA CYS A 83 -3.57 -4.43 -8.25
C CYS A 83 -3.08 -3.25 -7.41
N ILE A 84 -2.66 -3.49 -6.15
CA ILE A 84 -2.16 -2.45 -5.25
C ILE A 84 -1.06 -1.60 -5.90
N SER A 85 -0.19 -2.22 -6.71
CA SER A 85 0.89 -1.53 -7.43
C SER A 85 0.43 -0.49 -8.46
N LYS A 86 -0.85 -0.53 -8.88
CA LYS A 86 -1.47 0.41 -9.83
C LYS A 86 -2.40 1.42 -9.17
N MET A 87 -2.69 1.27 -7.87
CA MET A 87 -3.62 2.16 -7.18
C MET A 87 -3.02 3.54 -6.98
N ALA A 88 -3.87 4.57 -7.04
CA ALA A 88 -3.43 5.96 -6.83
C ALA A 88 -2.74 6.19 -5.47
N TYR A 89 -3.16 5.48 -4.42
CA TYR A 89 -2.51 5.54 -3.10
C TYR A 89 -1.06 5.05 -3.12
N MET A 90 -0.71 4.14 -4.02
CA MET A 90 0.69 3.74 -4.22
C MET A 90 1.51 4.94 -4.68
N ASP A 91 1.00 5.71 -5.65
CA ASP A 91 1.68 6.90 -6.14
C ASP A 91 1.74 7.98 -5.05
N TYR A 92 0.63 8.30 -4.40
CA TYR A 92 0.56 9.39 -3.41
C TYR A 92 1.33 9.12 -2.12
N TYR A 93 1.28 7.91 -1.59
CA TYR A 93 1.87 7.62 -0.28
C TYR A 93 3.23 6.95 -0.38
N ILE A 94 3.51 6.19 -1.44
CA ILE A 94 4.68 5.31 -1.47
C ILE A 94 5.73 5.79 -2.47
N LEU A 95 5.32 6.44 -3.56
CA LEU A 95 6.20 6.77 -4.68
C LEU A 95 6.43 8.27 -4.87
N ASP A 96 5.68 9.14 -4.20
CA ASP A 96 5.90 10.58 -4.28
C ASP A 96 7.20 11.01 -3.57
N ASP A 97 8.09 11.65 -4.32
CA ASP A 97 9.40 12.10 -3.84
C ASP A 97 9.29 13.08 -2.67
N GLY A 98 8.29 13.98 -2.69
CA GLY A 98 8.07 14.98 -1.65
C GLY A 98 7.69 14.32 -0.33
N VAL A 99 6.78 13.35 -0.39
CA VAL A 99 6.36 12.54 0.76
C VAL A 99 7.53 11.73 1.31
N LEU A 100 8.31 11.05 0.46
CA LEU A 100 9.46 10.25 0.90
C LEU A 100 10.57 11.12 1.49
N ARG A 101 10.81 12.30 0.91
CA ARG A 101 11.77 13.28 1.43
C ARG A 101 11.37 13.78 2.81
N LEU A 102 10.10 14.15 3.00
CA LEU A 102 9.58 14.59 4.30
C LEU A 102 9.64 13.47 5.33
N ALA A 103 9.19 12.26 4.99
CA ALA A 103 9.26 11.11 5.88
C ALA A 103 10.71 10.85 6.30
N ARG A 104 11.63 10.84 5.36
CA ARG A 104 13.06 10.66 5.62
C ARG A 104 13.63 11.75 6.53
N ALA A 105 13.31 13.01 6.28
CA ALA A 105 13.75 14.12 7.12
C ALA A 105 13.25 13.95 8.57
N ALA A 106 11.97 13.60 8.76
CA ALA A 106 11.41 13.32 10.07
C ALA A 106 12.10 12.15 10.78
N TRP A 107 12.40 11.06 10.06
CA TRP A 107 13.17 9.94 10.60
C TRP A 107 14.59 10.35 11.00
N ASN A 108 15.29 11.10 10.15
CA ASN A 108 16.65 11.54 10.44
C ASN A 108 16.68 12.48 11.65
N ASP A 109 15.69 13.36 11.81
CA ASP A 109 15.55 14.26 12.95
C ASP A 109 15.34 13.49 14.26
N ILE A 110 14.38 12.56 14.29
CA ILE A 110 14.08 11.72 15.48
C ILE A 110 15.31 10.93 15.94
N PHE A 111 16.11 10.44 15.00
CA PHE A 111 17.27 9.58 15.30
C PHE A 111 18.63 10.30 15.23
N ALA A 112 18.62 11.63 15.04
CA ALA A 112 19.82 12.45 14.87
C ALA A 112 20.83 11.87 13.86
N ILE A 113 20.33 11.40 12.71
CA ILE A 113 21.14 10.80 11.65
C ILE A 113 21.60 11.90 10.69
N GLU A 114 22.93 12.02 10.52
CA GLU A 114 23.50 12.94 9.53
C GLU A 114 23.14 12.53 8.10
N ASP A 115 22.74 13.53 7.33
CA ASP A 115 22.25 13.34 5.99
C ASP A 115 23.37 13.49 4.94
N ALA A 116 24.14 12.42 4.73
CA ALA A 116 25.12 12.37 3.65
C ALA A 116 24.40 12.24 2.28
N GLN A 117 24.38 13.33 1.53
CA GLN A 117 23.81 13.44 0.18
C GLN A 117 24.86 13.15 -0.90
N GLU A 118 25.34 11.91 -0.97
CA GLU A 118 26.16 11.48 -2.12
C GLU A 118 25.29 11.23 -3.37
N PRO A 119 25.75 11.58 -4.58
CA PRO A 119 25.02 11.31 -5.82
C PRO A 119 24.69 9.82 -5.98
N GLY A 120 23.42 9.48 -6.22
CA GLY A 120 22.96 8.09 -6.36
C GLY A 120 22.54 7.39 -5.06
N VAL A 121 22.84 7.98 -3.89
CA VAL A 121 22.39 7.47 -2.59
C VAL A 121 20.91 7.77 -2.36
N GLU A 122 20.39 8.85 -2.95
CA GLU A 122 19.00 9.29 -2.82
C GLU A 122 18.01 8.20 -3.28
N GLN A 123 18.24 7.54 -4.42
CA GLN A 123 17.34 6.52 -4.97
C GLN A 123 17.29 5.29 -4.07
N ARG A 124 18.45 4.88 -3.52
CA ARG A 124 18.50 3.80 -2.53
C ARG A 124 17.73 4.21 -1.26
N GLN A 125 17.93 5.43 -0.77
CA GLN A 125 17.24 5.92 0.41
C GLN A 125 15.71 6.00 0.19
N TYR A 126 15.25 6.49 -0.96
CA TYR A 126 13.84 6.51 -1.34
C TYR A 126 13.25 5.11 -1.46
N ARG A 127 13.94 4.14 -2.09
CA ARG A 127 13.50 2.72 -2.05
C ARG A 127 13.28 2.23 -0.62
N HIS A 128 14.27 2.44 0.25
CA HIS A 128 14.18 1.97 1.63
C HIS A 128 13.10 2.69 2.43
N ALA A 129 12.89 3.99 2.19
CA ALA A 129 11.79 4.75 2.78
C ALA A 129 10.43 4.23 2.28
N ALA A 130 10.27 4.04 0.97
CA ALA A 130 9.06 3.49 0.36
C ALA A 130 8.71 2.10 0.90
N TYR A 131 9.70 1.21 1.08
CA TYR A 131 9.45 -0.10 1.70
C TYR A 131 8.90 0.02 3.12
N ARG A 132 9.52 0.88 3.96
CA ARG A 132 9.05 1.10 5.33
C ARG A 132 7.65 1.70 5.35
N GLN A 133 7.41 2.68 4.48
CA GLN A 133 6.14 3.38 4.39
C GLN A 133 5.02 2.47 3.91
N PHE A 134 5.29 1.59 2.94
CA PHE A 134 4.34 0.58 2.48
C PHE A 134 3.94 -0.36 3.62
N VAL A 135 4.93 -0.87 4.36
CA VAL A 135 4.67 -1.75 5.50
C VAL A 135 3.84 -1.04 6.57
N LEU A 136 4.18 0.22 6.89
CA LEU A 136 3.41 1.01 7.85
C LEU A 136 1.98 1.28 7.36
N TRP A 137 1.81 1.56 6.07
CA TRP A 137 0.50 1.82 5.48
C TRP A 137 -0.40 0.59 5.50
N GLN A 138 0.14 -0.58 5.16
CA GLN A 138 -0.63 -1.82 5.02
C GLN A 138 -0.79 -2.59 6.33
N HIS A 139 0.17 -2.49 7.25
CA HIS A 139 0.20 -3.31 8.46
C HIS A 139 0.24 -2.51 9.76
N GLY A 140 0.30 -1.18 9.67
CA GLY A 140 0.48 -0.33 10.83
C GLY A 140 1.82 -0.56 11.53
N HIS A 141 1.86 -0.28 12.83
CA HIS A 141 3.06 -0.43 13.64
C HIS A 141 3.29 -1.88 14.05
N LEU A 142 4.39 -2.48 13.58
CA LEU A 142 4.73 -3.89 13.83
C LEU A 142 5.56 -4.13 15.11
N GLY A 143 6.18 -3.08 15.68
CA GLY A 143 7.13 -3.22 16.78
C GLY A 143 8.55 -3.66 16.36
N GLN A 144 9.46 -3.72 17.33
CA GLN A 144 10.87 -4.00 17.07
C GLN A 144 11.11 -5.47 16.68
N GLY A 145 11.91 -5.69 15.63
CA GLY A 145 12.32 -7.03 15.18
C GLY A 145 11.31 -7.72 14.26
N ASN A 146 10.06 -7.28 14.25
CA ASN A 146 9.02 -7.80 13.37
C ASN A 146 9.15 -7.20 11.98
N ARG A 147 9.34 -8.06 10.97
CA ARG A 147 9.47 -7.66 9.57
C ARG A 147 8.53 -8.51 8.73
N VAL A 148 7.84 -7.87 7.80
CA VAL A 148 6.96 -8.51 6.82
C VAL A 148 7.49 -8.24 5.42
N ALA A 149 7.38 -9.23 4.54
CA ALA A 149 7.75 -9.09 3.15
C ALA A 149 6.62 -8.37 2.37
N ILE A 150 7.02 -7.50 1.46
CA ILE A 150 6.10 -6.73 0.60
C ILE A 150 5.77 -7.57 -0.64
N PRO A 151 4.52 -7.56 -1.16
CA PRO A 151 4.18 -8.25 -2.40
C PRO A 151 5.09 -7.87 -3.56
N SER A 152 5.44 -8.86 -4.40
CA SER A 152 6.36 -8.73 -5.54
C SER A 152 5.94 -7.61 -6.49
N CYS A 153 4.65 -7.52 -6.85
CA CYS A 153 4.10 -6.44 -7.67
C CYS A 153 4.43 -5.03 -7.12
N CYS A 154 4.28 -4.82 -5.81
CA CYS A 154 4.58 -3.54 -5.17
C CYS A 154 6.10 -3.29 -5.05
N VAL A 155 6.89 -4.33 -4.72
CA VAL A 155 8.36 -4.22 -4.68
C VAL A 155 8.91 -3.81 -6.04
N TRP A 156 8.45 -4.44 -7.12
CA TRP A 156 8.90 -4.12 -8.47
C TRP A 156 8.49 -2.73 -8.92
N ARG A 157 7.28 -2.28 -8.56
CA ARG A 157 6.83 -0.90 -8.79
C ARG A 157 7.73 0.13 -8.06
N ILE A 158 8.12 -0.15 -6.82
CA ILE A 158 9.06 0.71 -6.07
C ILE A 158 10.44 0.71 -6.75
N ARG A 159 10.96 -0.47 -7.12
CA ARG A 159 12.29 -0.60 -7.77
C ARG A 159 12.33 0.05 -9.15
N SER A 160 11.23 0.04 -9.91
CA SER A 160 11.19 0.73 -11.20
C SER A 160 11.16 2.25 -11.05
N THR A 161 10.55 2.75 -9.98
CA THR A 161 10.48 4.19 -9.68
C THR A 161 11.82 4.70 -9.16
N PHE A 162 12.47 3.92 -8.29
CA PHE A 162 13.74 4.27 -7.67
C PHE A 162 14.81 3.22 -8.00
N PRO A 163 15.32 3.17 -9.24
CA PRO A 163 16.19 2.10 -9.68
C PRO A 163 17.54 2.09 -8.96
N ASP A 164 18.12 0.89 -8.82
CA ASP A 164 19.55 0.76 -8.60
C ASP A 164 20.27 0.81 -9.96
N PRO A 165 21.26 1.70 -10.18
CA PRO A 165 21.94 1.82 -11.47
C PRO A 165 22.60 0.52 -11.96
N ARG A 166 22.95 -0.39 -11.05
CA ARG A 166 23.55 -1.69 -11.37
C ARG A 166 22.53 -2.83 -11.30
N GLY A 167 21.27 -2.55 -10.94
CA GLY A 167 20.22 -3.55 -10.79
C GLY A 167 20.43 -4.52 -9.61
N HIS A 168 21.36 -4.24 -8.70
CA HIS A 168 21.65 -5.13 -7.58
C HIS A 168 20.76 -4.82 -6.38
N TYR A 169 19.92 -5.79 -6.01
CA TYR A 169 19.05 -5.72 -4.84
C TYR A 169 19.36 -6.86 -3.87
N THR A 170 19.55 -6.55 -2.59
CA THR A 170 19.92 -7.54 -1.56
C THR A 170 18.77 -8.44 -1.07
N GLY A 171 17.55 -8.24 -1.59
CA GLY A 171 16.34 -8.96 -1.17
C GLY A 171 15.89 -8.68 0.27
N PHE A 172 14.82 -9.34 0.67
CA PHE A 172 14.26 -9.31 2.02
C PHE A 172 15.14 -10.13 2.98
N ARG A 173 15.32 -9.62 4.20
CA ARG A 173 16.06 -10.29 5.27
C ARG A 173 15.16 -10.38 6.48
N VAL A 174 14.96 -11.58 7.02
CA VAL A 174 14.09 -11.79 8.20
C VAL A 174 14.64 -11.08 9.43
N HIS A 175 15.95 -11.15 9.65
CA HIS A 175 16.63 -10.49 10.76
C HIS A 175 17.33 -9.20 10.32
N ARG A 176 17.54 -8.25 11.25
CA ARG A 176 18.50 -7.17 11.02
C ARG A 176 19.90 -7.77 10.98
N LEU A 177 20.78 -7.19 10.16
CA LEU A 177 22.20 -7.47 10.30
C LEU A 177 22.64 -6.99 11.68
N ALA A 178 23.40 -7.80 12.40
CA ALA A 178 24.15 -7.31 13.54
C ALA A 178 25.03 -6.15 13.04
N ALA A 179 24.91 -5.00 13.71
CA ALA A 179 25.72 -3.83 13.43
C ALA A 179 27.17 -4.07 13.86
#